data_AF-A0A9D1EWZ2-F1
#
_entry.id   AF-A0A9D1EWZ2-F1
#
_cell.length_a   1.000
_cell.length_b   1.000
_cell.length_c   1.000
_cell.angle_alpha   90.00
_cell.angle_beta   90.00
_cell.angle_gamma   90.00
#
_symmetry.space_group_name_H-M   'P 1'
#
loop_
_entity.id
_entity.type
_entity.pdbx_description
1 polymer ?
#
loop_
_entity_poly.entity_id
_entity_poly.type
_entity_poly.pdbx_seq_one_letter_code
_entity_poly.pdbx_strand_id
1 'polypeptide(L)'
;MKRTTHNQNGYKVCYKEEGKRSYVRYFLTYTYNQALRAKNCYIRYPPRERETGRKLNNPKWAIIPVTEKEVQDGIWRECPF
;
A
#
# COMPACT_ATOMS: atom_id res chain seq x y z
N MET A 1 23.12 -4.84 -12.00
CA MET A 1 22.23 -4.09 -11.09
C MET A 1 21.03 -3.60 -11.88
N LYS A 2 19.81 -4.09 -11.58
CA LYS A 2 18.59 -3.52 -12.19
C LYS A 2 18.42 -2.10 -11.63
N ARG A 3 18.52 -1.07 -12.48
CA ARG A 3 18.11 0.30 -12.11
C ARG A 3 16.64 0.22 -11.72
N THR A 4 16.35 0.34 -10.43
CA THR A 4 14.98 0.55 -9.95
C THR A 4 14.57 1.95 -10.39
N THR A 5 13.98 2.05 -11.57
CA THR A 5 13.34 3.26 -12.07
C THR A 5 12.36 3.69 -10.98
N HIS A 6 12.63 4.83 -10.37
CA HIS A 6 11.74 5.41 -9.36
C HIS A 6 10.37 5.62 -10.00
N ASN A 7 9.32 5.09 -9.38
CA ASN A 7 7.96 5.33 -9.86
C ASN A 7 7.53 6.74 -9.48
N GLN A 8 7.35 7.62 -10.46
CA GLN A 8 6.97 9.02 -10.24
C GLN A 8 5.60 9.17 -9.58
N ASN A 9 4.72 8.18 -9.73
CA ASN A 9 3.38 8.20 -9.15
C ASN A 9 3.33 7.64 -7.71
N GLY A 10 4.47 7.21 -7.18
CA GLY A 10 4.58 6.66 -5.83
C GLY A 10 4.19 5.19 -5.69
N TYR A 11 3.97 4.78 -4.44
CA TYR A 11 3.77 3.39 -4.05
C TYR A 11 2.65 3.28 -3.02
N LYS A 12 1.85 2.22 -3.14
CA LYS A 12 0.80 1.86 -2.18
C LYS A 12 1.18 0.60 -1.43
N VAL A 13 0.98 0.62 -0.12
CA VAL A 13 1.07 -0.55 0.75
C VAL A 13 -0.34 -1.08 0.96
N CYS A 14 -0.56 -2.29 0.49
CA CYS A 14 -1.83 -2.98 0.56
C CYS A 14 -1.71 -4.23 1.42
N TYR A 15 -2.83 -4.69 1.97
CA TYR A 15 -2.93 -6.01 2.59
C TYR A 15 -4.04 -6.82 1.93
N LYS A 16 -3.96 -8.14 2.08
CA LYS A 16 -5.10 -9.03 1.88
C LYS A 16 -5.20 -9.94 3.09
N GLU A 17 -6.41 -10.20 3.56
CA GLU A 17 -6.64 -11.18 4.63
C GLU A 17 -6.64 -12.59 4.06
N GLU A 18 -6.40 -13.57 4.93
CA GLU A 18 -6.45 -14.97 4.55
C GLU A 18 -7.82 -15.34 3.96
N GLY A 19 -7.81 -16.10 2.86
CA GLY A 19 -9.01 -16.45 2.10
C GLY A 19 -9.56 -15.33 1.20
N LYS A 20 -9.08 -14.09 1.31
CA LYS A 20 -9.50 -12.99 0.42
C LYS A 20 -8.60 -12.93 -0.82
N ARG A 21 -9.22 -12.68 -1.98
CA ARG A 21 -8.53 -12.54 -3.27
C ARG A 21 -8.03 -11.11 -3.52
N SER A 22 -8.79 -10.12 -3.08
CA SER A 22 -8.52 -8.71 -3.32
C SER A 22 -7.56 -8.13 -2.28
N TYR A 23 -6.72 -7.20 -2.75
CA TYR A 23 -5.91 -6.36 -1.89
C TYR A 23 -6.68 -5.10 -1.50
N VAL A 24 -6.63 -4.76 -0.22
CA VAL A 24 -7.13 -3.51 0.34
C VAL A 24 -5.96 -2.56 0.50
N ARG A 25 -6.09 -1.35 -0.05
CA ARG A 25 -5.13 -0.27 0.14
C ARG A 25 -5.14 0.20 1.59
N TYR A 26 -3.96 0.35 2.19
CA TYR A 26 -3.84 0.83 3.57
C TYR A 26 -3.07 2.14 3.70
N PHE A 27 -1.97 2.26 2.95
CA PHE A 27 -1.05 3.39 3.05
C PHE A 27 -0.48 3.75 1.67
N LEU A 28 -0.18 5.02 1.47
CA LEU A 28 0.37 5.59 0.25
C LEU A 28 1.59 6.43 0.58
N THR A 29 2.58 6.43 -0.31
CA THR A 29 3.78 7.22 -0.12
C THR A 29 4.53 7.40 -1.43
N TYR A 30 5.32 8.47 -1.51
CA TYR A 30 6.04 8.81 -2.74
C TYR A 30 7.20 7.85 -3.05
N THR A 31 7.91 7.34 -2.04
CA THR A 31 9.11 6.51 -2.27
C THR A 31 8.93 5.06 -1.86
N TYR A 32 9.60 4.15 -2.60
CA TYR A 32 9.62 2.73 -2.25
C TYR A 32 10.20 2.47 -0.85
N ASN A 33 11.21 3.23 -0.45
CA ASN A 33 11.85 3.08 0.85
C ASN A 33 10.90 3.41 2.01
N GLN A 34 10.07 4.45 1.86
CA GLN A 34 9.01 4.74 2.84
C GLN A 34 7.97 3.62 2.86
N ALA A 35 7.58 3.09 1.69
CA ALA A 35 6.61 2.00 1.60
C ALA A 35 7.15 0.72 2.27
N LEU A 36 8.44 0.45 2.11
CA LEU A 36 9.13 -0.68 2.74
C LEU A 36 9.20 -0.53 4.25
N ARG A 37 9.56 0.66 4.74
CA ARG A 37 9.55 0.96 6.19
C ARG A 37 8.15 0.75 6.77
N ALA A 38 7.12 1.31 6.14
CA ALA A 38 5.74 1.15 6.57
C ALA A 38 5.30 -0.32 6.57
N LYS A 39 5.55 -1.06 5.48
CA LYS A 39 5.26 -2.49 5.38
C LYS A 39 5.93 -3.28 6.51
N ASN A 40 7.22 -3.03 6.77
CA ASN A 40 7.95 -3.73 7.83
C ASN A 40 7.36 -3.45 9.21
N CYS A 41 6.96 -2.20 9.47
CA CYS A 41 6.23 -1.84 10.68
C CYS A 41 4.90 -2.61 10.78
N TYR A 42 4.12 -2.69 9.71
CA TYR A 42 2.84 -3.39 9.71
C TYR A 42 2.96 -4.91 9.83
N ILE A 43 4.03 -5.51 9.31
CA ILE A 43 4.30 -6.94 9.52
C ILE A 43 4.61 -7.20 11.00
N ARG A 44 5.41 -6.34 11.63
CA ARG A 44 5.81 -6.50 13.03
C ARG A 44 4.69 -6.16 14.00
N TYR A 45 3.91 -5.13 13.68
CA TYR A 45 2.81 -4.60 14.47
C TYR A 45 1.60 -4.37 13.57
N PRO A 46 0.81 -5.42 13.28
CA PRO A 46 -0.33 -5.33 12.39
C PRO A 46 -1.33 -4.28 12.88
N PRO A 47 -1.57 -3.22 12.08
CA PRO A 47 -2.56 -2.23 12.46
C PRO A 47 -3.98 -2.77 12.28
N ARG A 48 -4.96 -2.04 12.80
CA ARG A 48 -6.38 -2.32 12.61
C ARG A 48 -6.85 -1.83 11.24
N GLU A 49 -7.97 -2.38 10.76
CA GLU A 49 -8.64 -1.87 9.56
C GLU A 49 -8.95 -0.37 9.71
N ARG A 50 -8.71 0.41 8.65
CA ARG A 50 -8.81 1.88 8.70
C ARG A 50 -10.23 2.37 8.96
N GLU A 51 -11.24 1.72 8.37
CA GLU A 51 -12.63 2.19 8.43
C GLU A 51 -13.34 1.76 9.72
N THR A 52 -13.28 0.47 10.07
CA THR A 52 -14.04 -0.06 11.22
C THR A 52 -13.20 -0.21 12.49
N GLY A 53 -11.87 -0.12 12.40
CA GLY A 53 -10.98 -0.38 13.53
C GLY A 53 -10.93 -1.85 13.98
N ARG A 54 -11.51 -2.78 13.21
CA ARG A 54 -11.41 -4.22 13.53
C ARG A 54 -9.99 -4.75 13.38
N LYS A 55 -9.71 -5.87 14.05
CA LYS A 55 -8.44 -6.60 13.84
C LYS A 55 -8.43 -7.24 12.45
N LEU A 56 -7.28 -7.18 11.79
CA LEU A 56 -7.05 -7.87 10.53
C LEU A 56 -6.76 -9.35 10.78
N ASN A 57 -7.39 -10.22 9.99
CA ASN A 57 -7.20 -11.67 10.06
C ASN A 57 -6.03 -12.10 9.17
N ASN A 58 -4.91 -12.45 9.80
CA ASN A 58 -3.68 -12.93 9.15
C ASN A 58 -3.31 -12.15 7.86
N PRO A 59 -3.10 -10.81 7.96
CA PRO A 59 -2.93 -9.96 6.78
C PRO A 59 -1.59 -10.22 6.08
N LYS A 60 -1.64 -10.39 4.76
CA LYS A 60 -0.46 -10.45 3.89
C LYS A 60 -0.24 -9.10 3.22
N TRP A 61 0.91 -8.48 3.50
CA TRP A 61 1.24 -7.13 3.04
C TRP A 61 2.07 -7.10 1.76
N ALA A 62 1.69 -6.24 0.82
CA ALA A 62 2.35 -6.03 -0.47
C ALA A 62 2.57 -4.55 -0.75
N ILE A 63 3.69 -4.24 -1.43
CA ILE A 63 3.95 -2.91 -1.98
C ILE A 63 3.64 -3.00 -3.47
N ILE A 64 2.77 -2.13 -3.96
CA ILE A 64 2.35 -2.09 -5.35
C ILE A 64 2.67 -0.68 -5.88
N PRO A 65 3.32 -0.53 -7.05
CA PRO A 65 3.48 0.77 -7.68
C PRO A 65 2.12 1.37 -8.03
N VAL A 66 1.95 2.67 -7.82
CA VAL A 66 0.77 3.38 -8.35
C VAL A 66 0.91 3.47 -9.86
N THR A 67 -0.12 3.05 -10.59
CA THR A 67 -0.11 3.09 -12.05
C THR A 67 -0.59 4.44 -12.56
N GLU A 68 -0.13 4.83 -13.75
CA GLU A 68 -0.56 6.06 -14.41
C GLU A 68 -2.08 6.08 -14.64
N LYS A 69 -2.67 4.93 -15.01
CA LYS A 69 -4.11 4.77 -15.15
C LYS A 69 -4.87 5.16 -13.87
N GLU A 70 -4.42 4.69 -12.71
CA GLU A 70 -5.08 5.03 -11.44
C GLU A 70 -4.99 6.53 -11.12
N VAL A 71 -3.92 7.21 -11.57
CA VAL A 71 -3.77 8.67 -11.44
C VAL A 71 -4.75 9.40 -12.37
N GLN A 72 -4.83 8.98 -13.64
CA GLN A 72 -5.76 9.55 -14.62
C GLN A 72 -7.22 9.36 -14.20
N ASP A 73 -7.56 8.18 -13.66
CA ASP A 73 -8.87 7.85 -13.10
C ASP A 73 -9.20 8.63 -11.81
N GLY A 74 -8.24 9.43 -11.29
CA GLY A 74 -8.46 10.31 -10.15
C GLY A 74 -8.56 9.60 -8.80
N ILE A 75 -8.16 8.33 -8.71
CA ILE A 75 -8.26 7.48 -7.50
C ILE A 75 -7.45 8.07 -6.31
N TRP A 76 -6.50 8.96 -6.60
CA TRP A 76 -5.59 9.57 -5.64
C TRP A 76 -5.86 11.06 -5.36
N ARG A 77 -6.93 11.66 -5.91
CA ARG A 77 -7.19 13.11 -5.77
C ARG A 77 -7.35 13.58 -4.31
N GLU A 78 -7.79 12.70 -3.42
CA GLU A 78 -7.99 13.00 -1.99
C GLU A 78 -6.79 12.70 -1.09
N CYS A 79 -5.70 12.15 -1.65
CA CYS A 79 -4.46 11.87 -0.93
C CYS A 79 -3.28 12.51 -1.68
N PRO A 80 -3.12 13.85 -1.56
CA PRO A 80 -1.97 14.53 -2.15
C PRO A 80 -0.70 14.03 -1.47
N PHE A 81 0.31 13.69 -2.28
CA PHE A 81 1.63 13.27 -1.83
C PHE A 81 2.46 14.45 -1.33
#